data_AF-A0A5C7MCA3-F1
#
_entry.id   AF-A0A5C7MCA3-F1
#
_cell.length_a   1.000
_cell.length_b   1.000
_cell.length_c   1.000
_cell.angle_alpha   90.00
_cell.angle_beta   90.00
_cell.angle_gamma   90.00
#
_symmetry.space_group_name_H-M   'P 1'
#
loop_
_entity.id
_entity.type
_entity.pdbx_description
1 polymer ?
#
loop_
_entity_poly.entity_id
_entity_poly.type
_entity_poly.pdbx_seq_one_letter_code
_entity_poly.pdbx_strand_id
1 'polypeptide(L)'
;MPTFTAHTADQPSPFDDLWLPDYCPQCNPAGHHADRCARQCSATEPQSVTWRGGSKLACEYACDRCGHRWTRRDLWTPENLGLVPVRSAA
;
A
#
# COMPACT_ATOMS: atom_id res chain seq x y z
N MET A 1 23.15 -21.77 23.63
CA MET A 1 23.27 -20.39 23.12
C MET A 1 22.11 -20.15 22.17
N PRO A 2 21.22 -19.17 22.41
CA PRO A 2 20.13 -18.90 21.48
C PRO A 2 20.67 -18.18 20.24
N THR A 3 20.44 -18.78 19.07
CA THR A 3 20.69 -18.16 17.75
C THR A 3 19.59 -17.15 17.49
N PHE A 4 19.94 -15.86 17.41
CA PHE A 4 19.02 -14.83 16.97
C PHE A 4 19.06 -14.76 15.44
N THR A 5 17.96 -15.12 14.79
CA THR A 5 17.73 -14.78 13.38
C THR A 5 17.45 -13.28 13.35
N ALA A 6 18.42 -12.50 12.86
CA ALA A 6 18.19 -11.09 12.57
C ALA A 6 17.18 -11.01 11.42
N HIS A 7 15.93 -10.68 11.74
CA HIS A 7 15.01 -10.15 10.75
C HIS A 7 15.57 -8.79 10.36
N THR A 8 16.03 -8.66 9.10
CA THR A 8 16.39 -7.37 8.53
C THR A 8 15.26 -6.41 8.81
N ALA A 9 15.51 -5.40 9.64
CA ALA A 9 14.58 -4.30 9.81
C ALA A 9 14.39 -3.66 8.44
N ASP A 10 13.19 -3.87 7.90
CA ASP A 10 12.32 -2.87 7.31
C ASP A 10 13.11 -1.68 6.75
N GLN A 11 13.55 -1.80 5.49
CA GLN A 11 13.97 -0.59 4.80
C GLN A 11 12.73 0.31 4.71
N PRO A 12 12.85 1.60 5.07
CA PRO A 12 11.75 2.54 4.88
C PRO A 12 11.29 2.43 3.43
N SER A 13 10.00 2.22 3.25
CA SER A 13 9.43 2.13 1.92
C SER A 13 9.69 3.47 1.23
N PRO A 14 10.03 3.50 -0.06
CA PRO A 14 10.14 4.76 -0.80
C PRO A 14 8.81 5.55 -0.83
N PHE A 15 7.75 4.98 -0.27
CA PHE A 15 6.42 5.54 -0.15
C PHE A 15 6.03 5.89 1.30
N ASP A 16 6.94 5.87 2.29
CA ASP A 16 6.64 6.24 3.69
C ASP A 16 6.02 7.65 3.82
N ASP A 17 6.41 8.58 2.95
CA ASP A 17 5.85 9.95 2.88
C ASP A 17 4.53 10.03 2.09
N LEU A 18 4.14 8.94 1.42
CA LEU A 18 2.99 8.85 0.53
C LEU A 18 1.87 8.06 1.20
N TRP A 19 0.78 8.74 1.54
CA TRP A 19 -0.38 8.12 2.18
C TRP A 19 -1.19 7.28 1.18
N LEU A 20 -0.69 6.09 0.82
CA LEU A 20 -1.38 5.09 -0.02
C LEU A 20 -1.64 3.72 0.65
N PRO A 21 -1.84 3.60 1.98
CA PRO A 21 -1.99 2.31 2.63
C PRO A 21 -3.36 1.67 2.33
N ASP A 22 -3.36 0.37 2.01
CA ASP A 22 -4.58 -0.45 1.97
C ASP A 22 -4.55 -1.50 3.08
N TYR A 23 -5.70 -2.10 3.37
CA TYR A 23 -5.79 -3.17 4.36
C TYR A 23 -5.74 -4.54 3.70
N CYS A 24 -4.90 -5.44 4.21
CA CYS A 24 -4.83 -6.81 3.70
C CYS A 24 -6.21 -7.49 3.75
N PRO A 25 -6.80 -7.92 2.62
CA PRO A 25 -8.14 -8.48 2.57
C PRO A 25 -8.25 -9.85 3.26
N GLN A 26 -7.13 -10.56 3.45
CA GLN A 26 -7.10 -11.82 4.21
C GLN A 26 -7.02 -11.59 5.71
N CYS A 27 -6.22 -10.62 6.18
CA CYS A 27 -6.10 -10.33 7.61
C CYS A 27 -7.22 -9.43 8.14
N ASN A 28 -7.81 -8.60 7.27
CA ASN A 28 -8.87 -7.67 7.60
C ASN A 28 -9.90 -7.58 6.45
N PRO A 29 -10.84 -8.55 6.37
CA PRO A 29 -11.90 -8.55 5.37
C PRO A 29 -12.87 -7.36 5.50
N ALA A 30 -12.99 -6.78 6.70
CA ALA A 30 -13.84 -5.61 6.94
C ALA A 30 -13.16 -4.29 6.52
N GLY A 31 -11.87 -4.32 6.17
CA GLY A 31 -11.10 -3.18 5.73
C GLY A 31 -11.21 -2.00 6.69
N HIS A 32 -11.63 -0.85 6.16
CA HIS A 32 -11.78 0.38 6.93
C HIS A 32 -12.83 0.29 8.05
N HIS A 33 -13.80 -0.63 7.95
CA HIS A 33 -14.85 -0.80 8.94
C HIS A 33 -14.43 -1.62 10.16
N ALA A 34 -13.23 -2.23 10.13
CA ALA A 34 -12.74 -3.00 11.25
C ALA A 34 -12.36 -2.12 12.44
N ASP A 35 -12.27 -2.76 13.61
CA ASP A 35 -11.75 -2.10 14.79
C ASP A 35 -10.32 -1.56 14.56
N ARG A 36 -9.89 -0.69 15.47
CA ARG A 36 -8.59 -0.03 15.36
C ARG A 36 -7.43 -1.03 15.34
N CYS A 37 -7.51 -2.10 16.12
CA CYS A 37 -6.44 -3.09 16.21
C CYS A 37 -6.29 -3.84 14.89
N ALA A 38 -7.40 -4.31 14.32
CA ALA A 38 -7.41 -4.96 13.02
C ALA A 38 -6.85 -4.05 11.92
N ARG A 39 -7.28 -2.77 11.88
CA ARG A 39 -6.77 -1.80 10.91
C ARG A 39 -5.26 -1.57 11.02
N GLN A 40 -4.75 -1.38 12.24
CA GLN A 40 -3.32 -1.17 12.46
C GLN A 40 -2.49 -2.40 12.08
N CYS A 41 -2.98 -3.60 12.42
CA CYS A 41 -2.29 -4.85 12.14
C CYS A 41 -2.38 -5.31 10.68
N SER A 42 -3.28 -4.72 9.88
CA SER A 42 -3.49 -5.10 8.48
C SER A 42 -3.15 -3.98 7.50
N ALA A 43 -2.82 -2.78 7.97
CA ALA A 43 -2.39 -1.69 7.11
C ALA A 43 -1.12 -2.11 6.38
N THR A 44 -1.08 -1.89 5.07
CA THR A 44 0.01 -2.33 4.22
C THR A 44 0.27 -1.25 3.20
N GLU A 45 1.52 -0.86 3.08
CA GLU A 45 1.99 0.08 2.10
C GLU A 45 2.18 -0.59 0.73
N PRO A 46 2.05 0.17 -0.36
CA PRO A 46 2.30 -0.38 -1.68
C PRO A 46 3.79 -0.69 -1.85
N GLN A 47 4.11 -1.87 -2.38
CA GLN A 47 5.47 -2.21 -2.81
C GLN A 47 5.80 -1.61 -4.18
N SER A 48 4.78 -1.36 -4.99
CA SER A 48 4.92 -0.73 -6.30
C SER A 48 3.73 0.16 -6.60
N VAL A 49 3.98 1.30 -7.22
CA VAL A 49 2.94 2.21 -7.72
C VAL A 49 3.21 2.51 -9.19
N THR A 50 2.23 2.23 -10.03
CA THR A 50 2.30 2.48 -11.47
C THR A 50 1.18 3.43 -11.89
N TRP A 51 1.55 4.48 -12.62
CA TRP A 51 0.61 5.37 -13.29
C TRP A 51 0.79 5.31 -14.80
N ARG A 52 -0.30 5.09 -15.55
CA ARG A 52 -0.28 5.00 -17.02
C ARG A 52 -0.97 6.20 -17.70
N GLY A 53 -1.02 7.35 -17.03
CA GLY A 53 -1.63 8.57 -17.57
C GLY A 53 -3.16 8.64 -17.48
N GLY A 54 -3.79 7.78 -16.66
CA GLY A 54 -5.23 7.81 -16.40
C GLY A 54 -5.60 8.56 -15.11
N SER A 55 -6.86 8.49 -14.68
CA SER A 55 -7.33 9.07 -13.40
C SER A 55 -7.04 8.20 -12.17
N LYS A 56 -6.39 7.05 -12.35
CA LYS A 56 -6.20 6.04 -11.31
C LYS A 56 -4.77 5.50 -11.31
N LEU A 57 -4.31 5.15 -10.12
CA LEU A 57 -3.05 4.45 -9.88
C LEU A 57 -3.29 2.95 -9.79
N ALA A 58 -2.35 2.17 -10.28
CA ALA A 58 -2.24 0.75 -9.96
C ALA A 58 -1.21 0.57 -8.86
N CYS A 59 -1.65 0.10 -7.70
CA CYS A 59 -0.80 -0.14 -6.53
C CYS A 59 -0.77 -1.63 -6.21
N GLU A 60 0.42 -2.18 -6.00
CA GLU A 60 0.62 -3.57 -5.60
C GLU A 60 1.07 -3.61 -4.15
N TYR A 61 0.48 -4.52 -3.36
CA TYR A 61 0.72 -4.66 -1.93
C TYR A 61 1.14 -6.09 -1.62
N ALA A 62 1.95 -6.27 -0.58
CA ALA A 62 2.21 -7.55 0.03
C ALA A 62 2.12 -7.43 1.55
N CYS A 63 1.31 -8.26 2.18
CA CYS A 63 1.15 -8.24 3.62
C CYS A 63 2.31 -8.96 4.30
N ASP A 64 3.09 -8.27 5.13
CA ASP A 64 4.20 -8.86 5.87
C ASP A 64 3.77 -9.89 6.93
N ARG A 65 2.47 -9.87 7.30
CA ARG A 65 1.91 -10.80 8.28
C ARG A 65 1.54 -12.16 7.70
N CYS A 66 0.84 -12.18 6.57
CA CYS A 66 0.31 -13.43 5.98
C CYS A 66 0.91 -13.77 4.61
N GLY A 67 1.71 -12.87 4.02
CA GLY A 67 2.30 -13.03 2.69
C GLY A 67 1.32 -12.81 1.54
N HIS A 68 0.05 -12.47 1.80
CA HIS A 68 -0.94 -12.23 0.75
C HIS A 68 -0.54 -11.03 -0.11
N ARG A 69 -0.63 -11.19 -1.43
CA ARG A 69 -0.36 -10.13 -2.41
C ARG A 69 -1.63 -9.74 -3.14
N TRP A 70 -1.86 -8.45 -3.32
CA TRP A 70 -3.02 -7.94 -4.05
C TRP A 70 -2.71 -6.64 -4.78
N THR A 71 -3.59 -6.28 -5.70
CA THR A 71 -3.47 -5.06 -6.51
C THR A 71 -4.75 -4.24 -6.37
N ARG A 72 -4.61 -2.92 -6.20
CA ARG A 72 -5.72 -1.96 -6.25
C ARG A 72 -5.55 -1.01 -7.43
N ARG A 73 -6.64 -0.77 -8.14
CA ARG A 73 -6.71 0.15 -9.29
C ARG A 73 -7.80 1.21 -9.17
N ASP A 74 -8.53 1.14 -8.07
CA ASP A 74 -9.76 1.86 -7.80
C ASP A 74 -9.59 2.87 -6.64
N LEU A 75 -8.70 2.53 -5.70
CA LEU A 75 -8.54 3.22 -4.42
C LEU A 75 -7.85 4.59 -4.55
N TRP A 76 -6.83 4.70 -5.38
CA TRP A 76 -5.94 5.87 -5.42
C TRP A 76 -5.92 6.56 -6.76
N THR A 77 -5.75 7.88 -6.73
CA THR A 77 -5.60 8.75 -7.90
C THR A 77 -4.20 9.37 -7.93
N PRO A 78 -3.74 9.86 -9.10
CA PRO A 78 -2.42 10.50 -9.23
C PRO A 78 -2.24 11.68 -8.26
N GLU A 79 -3.32 12.39 -7.95
CA GLU A 79 -3.30 13.51 -7.02
C GLU A 79 -2.93 13.07 -5.59
N ASN A 80 -3.20 11.82 -5.20
CA ASN A 80 -2.74 11.26 -3.93
C ASN A 80 -1.21 11.12 -3.86
N LEU A 81 -0.53 11.06 -5.00
CA LEU A 81 0.93 11.13 -5.12
C LEU A 81 1.46 12.56 -5.32
N GLY A 82 0.58 13.57 -5.30
CA GLY A 82 0.94 14.93 -5.71
C GLY A 82 1.19 15.08 -7.22
N LEU A 83 0.84 14.08 -8.03
CA LEU A 83 0.94 14.15 -9.47
C LEU A 83 -0.28 14.88 -10.02
N VAL A 84 -0.08 16.09 -10.56
CA VAL A 84 -1.13 16.82 -11.28
C VAL A 84 -1.08 16.38 -12.75
N PRO A 85 -2.18 15.87 -13.32
CA PRO A 85 -2.24 15.60 -14.75
C PRO A 85 -2.00 16.92 -15.50
N VAL A 86 -0.88 17.01 -16.22
CA VAL A 86 -0.70 18.10 -17.19
C VAL A 86 -1.78 17.87 -18.25
N ARG A 87 -2.80 18.74 -18.31
CA ARG A 87 -3.76 18.71 -19.42
C ARG A 87 -2.91 18.87 -20.69
N SER A 88 -2.81 17.82 -21.51
CA SER A 88 -2.27 17.97 -22.85
C SER A 88 -3.10 19.03 -23.55
N ALA A 89 -2.48 20.16 -23.87
CA ALA A 89 -3.08 21.15 -24.75
C ALA A 89 -3.33 20.45 -26.09
N ALA A 90 -4.60 20.31 -26.45
CA ALA A 90 -5.04 19.90 -27.78
C ALA A 90 -5.02 21.12 -28.71
#